data_AF-A0A7X7GZ05-F1
#
_entry.id   AF-A0A7X7GZ05-F1
#
_cell.length_a   1.000
_cell.length_b   1.000
_cell.length_c   1.000
_cell.angle_alpha   90.00
_cell.angle_beta   90.00
_cell.angle_gamma   90.00
#
_symmetry.space_group_name_H-M   'P 1'
#
loop_
_entity.id
_entity.type
_entity.pdbx_description
1 polymer ?
#
loop_
_entity_poly.entity_id
_entity_poly.type
_entity_poly.pdbx_seq_one_letter_code
_entity_poly.pdbx_strand_id
1 'polypeptide(L)' 'MKELIGTLIAKADLNQEQATKVAEVVKGFLADKLPAPLQGPVLSAISGESVDSVANQAKNVLGKLF' A
#
# COMPACT_ATOMS: atom_id res chain seq x y z
N MET A 1 -4.48 2.02 -4.03
CA MET A 1 -3.51 2.89 -4.75
C MET A 1 -4.14 4.18 -5.27
N LYS A 2 -5.47 4.34 -5.20
CA LYS A 2 -6.16 5.54 -5.68
C LYS A 2 -5.77 6.80 -4.91
N GLU A 3 -5.56 6.69 -3.59
CA GLU A 3 -5.09 7.77 -2.72
C GLU A 3 -3.68 8.26 -3.10
N LEU A 4 -2.73 7.35 -3.30
CA LEU A 4 -1.37 7.69 -3.75
C LEU A 4 -1.40 8.38 -5.12
N ILE A 5 -2.16 7.84 -6.07
CA ILE A 5 -2.31 8.41 -7.42
C ILE A 5 -2.93 9.81 -7.33
N GLY A 6 -3.99 10.00 -6.55
CA GLY A 6 -4.60 11.31 -6.33
C GLY A 6 -3.63 12.32 -5.71
N THR A 7 -2.80 11.87 -4.76
CA THR A 7 -1.76 12.69 -4.14
C THR A 7 -0.68 13.08 -5.14
N LEU A 8 -0.25 12.16 -6.01
CA LEU A 8 0.72 12.41 -7.06
C LEU A 8 0.21 13.41 -8.09
N ILE A 9 -1.06 13.31 -8.49
CA ILE A 9 -1.69 14.28 -9.38
C ILE A 9 -1.74 15.66 -8.71
N ALA A 10 -2.20 15.73 -7.45
CA ALA A 10 -2.42 16.98 -6.75
C ALA A 10 -1.14 17.70 -6.29
N LYS A 11 -0.06 16.97 -5.98
CA LYS A 11 1.17 17.53 -5.39
C LYS A 11 2.37 17.50 -6.32
N ALA A 12 2.40 16.58 -7.29
CA ALA A 12 3.53 16.43 -8.21
C ALA A 12 3.18 16.87 -9.64
N ASP A 13 1.97 17.42 -9.85
CA ASP A 13 1.48 17.91 -11.15
C ASP A 13 1.59 16.85 -12.25
N LEU A 14 1.37 15.59 -11.87
CA LEU A 14 1.42 14.45 -12.78
C LEU A 14 0.05 14.23 -13.41
N ASN A 15 0.03 13.84 -14.68
CA ASN A 15 -1.19 13.35 -15.30
C ASN A 15 -1.54 11.94 -14.77
N GLN A 16 -2.78 11.50 -15.02
CA GLN A 16 -3.28 10.25 -14.45
C GLN A 16 -2.49 9.01 -14.87
N GLU A 17 -1.98 8.97 -16.11
CA GLU A 17 -1.15 7.87 -16.61
C GLU A 17 0.21 7.84 -15.91
N GLN A 18 0.87 9.00 -15.79
CA GLN A 18 2.15 9.14 -15.11
C GLN A 18 2.04 8.79 -13.62
N ALA A 19 1.01 9.31 -12.94
CA ALA A 19 0.77 9.02 -11.54
C ALA A 19 0.50 7.52 -11.29
N THR A 20 -0.24 6.87 -12.20
CA THR A 20 -0.46 5.41 -12.14
C THR A 20 0.85 4.65 -12.30
N LYS A 21 1.67 5.01 -13.30
CA LYS A 21 2.98 4.39 -13.54
C LYS A 21 3.91 4.54 -12.34
N VAL A 22 3.98 5.72 -11.75
CA VAL A 22 4.82 6.00 -10.57
C VAL A 22 4.34 5.17 -9.38
N ALA A 23 3.02 5.12 -9.14
CA ALA A 23 2.45 4.30 -8.08
C ALA A 23 2.79 2.80 -8.26
N GLU A 24 2.78 2.29 -9.49
CA GLU A 24 3.21 0.91 -9.79
C GLU A 24 4.69 0.66 -9.53
N VAL A 25 5.57 1.59 -9.93
CA VAL A 25 7.02 1.47 -9.67
C VAL A 25 7.30 1.48 -8.17
N VAL A 26 6.68 2.39 -7.42
CA VAL A 26 6.82 2.47 -5.96
C VAL A 26 6.32 1.18 -5.31
N LYS A 27 5.16 0.68 -5.74
CA LYS A 27 4.62 -0.60 -5.26
C LYS A 27 5.59 -1.76 -5.51
N GLY A 28 6.14 -1.87 -6.72
CA GLY A 28 7.10 -2.91 -7.09
C GLY A 28 8.38 -2.85 -6.26
N PHE A 29 8.93 -1.64 -6.07
CA PHE A 29 10.11 -1.43 -5.23
C PHE A 29 9.85 -1.81 -3.78
N LEU A 30 8.71 -1.42 -3.22
CA LEU A 30 8.36 -1.75 -1.84
C LEU A 30 8.10 -3.25 -1.66
N ALA A 31 7.47 -3.91 -2.63
CA ALA A 31 7.31 -5.36 -2.60
C ALA A 31 8.67 -6.09 -2.65
N ASP A 32 9.65 -5.58 -3.38
CA ASP A 32 10.99 -6.17 -3.45
C ASP A 32 11.84 -5.91 -2.18
N LYS A 33 11.69 -4.73 -1.56
CA LYS A 33 12.53 -4.32 -0.42
C LYS A 33 11.93 -4.63 0.95
N LEU A 34 10.61 -4.77 1.05
CA LEU A 34 9.98 -5.04 2.33
C LEU A 34 10.02 -6.54 2.65
N PRO A 35 10.41 -6.89 3.88
CA PRO A 35 10.22 -8.23 4.41
C PRO A 35 8.73 -8.62 4.33
N ALA A 36 8.43 -9.88 4.03
CA ALA A 36 7.07 -10.39 3.86
C ALA A 36 6.07 -9.98 4.98
N PRO A 37 6.44 -9.93 6.27
CA PRO A 37 5.54 -9.47 7.35
C PRO A 37 5.12 -8.00 7.24
N LEU A 38 5.93 -7.16 6.60
CA LEU A 38 5.72 -5.71 6.50
C LEU A 38 5.05 -5.30 5.18
N GLN A 39 5.07 -6.16 4.16
CA GLN A 39 4.48 -5.86 2.86
C GLN A 39 2.99 -5.54 2.95
N GLY A 40 2.21 -6.38 3.63
CA GLY A 40 0.76 -6.20 3.76
C GLY A 40 0.39 -4.85 4.40
N PRO A 41 0.86 -4.57 5.63
CA PRO A 41 0.58 -3.30 6.32
C PRO A 41 1.00 -2.07 5.52
N VAL A 42 2.18 -2.10 4.89
CA VAL A 42 2.70 -0.94 4.14
C VAL A 42 1.92 -0.75 2.85
N LEU A 43 1.68 -1.81 2.07
CA LEU A 43 0.90 -1.72 0.85
C LEU A 43 -0.53 -1.23 1.11
N SER A 44 -1.16 -1.65 2.21
CA SER A 44 -2.48 -1.15 2.63
C SER A 44 -2.46 0.32 3.06
N ALA A 45 -1.44 0.74 3.80
CA ALA A 45 -1.29 2.14 4.21
C ALA A 45 -1.14 3.08 2.99
N ILE A 46 -0.39 2.65 1.97
CA ILE A 46 -0.16 3.46 0.77
C ILE A 46 -1.32 3.33 -0.23
N SER A 47 -2.03 2.20 -0.23
CA SER A 47 -3.16 2.00 -1.12
C SER A 47 -4.40 2.75 -0.67
N GLY A 48 -4.49 3.11 0.61
CA GLY A 48 -5.70 3.64 1.24
C GLY A 48 -6.78 2.57 1.43
N GLU A 49 -6.50 1.29 1.12
CA GLU A 49 -7.38 0.19 1.49
C GLU A 49 -7.23 -0.04 2.99
N SER A 50 -8.18 0.55 3.72
CA SER A 50 -8.59 0.30 5.09
C SER A 50 -7.65 -0.62 5.87
N VAL A 51 -6.86 0.02 6.72
CA VAL A 51 -6.06 -0.60 7.81
C VAL A 51 -6.90 -1.61 8.61
N ASP A 52 -8.22 -1.47 8.61
CA ASP A 52 -9.21 -2.39 9.21
C ASP A 52 -9.11 -3.85 8.73
N SER A 53 -8.88 -4.10 7.43
CA SER A 53 -8.79 -5.48 6.92
C SER A 53 -7.47 -6.15 7.29
N VAL A 54 -6.35 -5.40 7.29
CA VAL A 54 -5.04 -5.92 7.70
C VAL A 54 -4.93 -6.06 9.21
N ALA A 55 -5.49 -5.13 9.99
CA ALA A 55 -5.57 -5.24 11.43
C ALA A 55 -6.41 -6.47 11.86
N ASN A 56 -7.52 -6.75 11.18
CA ASN A 56 -8.30 -7.96 11.40
C ASN A 56 -7.55 -9.24 10.96
N GLN A 57 -6.79 -9.20 9.87
CA GLN A 57 -5.99 -10.34 9.43
C GLN A 57 -4.82 -10.62 10.38
N ALA A 58 -4.14 -9.59 10.90
CA ALA A 58 -3.10 -9.71 11.91
C ALA A 58 -3.64 -10.21 13.25
N LYS A 59 -4.83 -9.74 13.69
CA LYS A 59 -5.54 -10.29 14.85
C LYS A 59 -5.88 -11.77 14.69
N ASN A 60 -6.33 -12.19 13.52
CA ASN A 60 -6.68 -13.59 13.26
C ASN A 60 -5.46 -14.51 13.14
N VAL A 61 -4.31 -13.99 12.71
CA VAL A 61 -3.06 -14.74 12.70
C VAL A 61 -2.48 -14.84 14.11
N LEU A 62 -2.50 -13.76 14.91
CA LEU A 62 -1.99 -13.73 16.29
C LEU A 62 -2.92 -14.40 17.31
N GLY A 63 -4.22 -14.47 17.03
CA GLY A 63 -5.22 -15.14 17.87
C GLY A 63 -5.35 -16.64 17.63
N LYS A 64 -4.52 -17.24 16.76
CA LYS A 64 -4.60 -18.67 16.41
C LYS A 64 -3.50 -19.53 17.03
N LEU A 65 -2.54 -18.89 17.70
CA LEU A 65 -1.46 -19.54 18.45
C LEU A 65 -1.60 -19.36 19.97
N PHE A 66 -2.72 -18.81 20.43
CA PHE A 66 -3.14 -18.74 21.84
C PHE A 66 -4.56 -19.26 21.99
#